data_AF-A0A1Q8QV70-F1
#
_entry.id   AF-A0A1Q8QV70-F1
#
_cell.length_a   1.000
_cell.length_b   1.000
_cell.length_c   1.000
_cell.angle_alpha   90.00
_cell.angle_beta   90.00
_cell.angle_gamma   90.00
#
_symmetry.space_group_name_H-M   'P 1'
#
loop_
_entity.id
_entity.type
_entity.pdbx_description
1 polymer ?
#
loop_
_entity_poly.entity_id
_entity_poly.type
_entity_poly.pdbx_seq_one_letter_code
_entity_poly.pdbx_strand_id
1 'polypeptide(L)'
;MPNINEKPVILSEQVQKTLANLEPLSRKVFLSLDPPSPMDNRADVDQVRQTLERTYGSVNVPLSLMSKIPSLCRSADWQVTAILADTGQSWKLIDLEQGDTTREQYGLAIDIGTTTVVVYLINLCDGTVMRHAADYNGQIAQGEDILSRIRYAAEPGGLARLQKAVVDTLNNLIRRLCPSPMETDKITAAAIGANTTMIHLLLGLDSASICRAPYTPVVNNPGLISAVELGIDIHPLAPVYCLPSIGSYLGGDVIGGILVSGMHTQSDVSLFVDIGTNGEIVLGNEDWLVACAGAAGPALEGGVTAFGMRAEPGAVDHVAIDPVTGQVQYTTVADMPARGICGSGLVDTLAELFLNGIIDRTARFQKGRDEFVVVPVQASAVGKDIVVTQIDINNFMATKGAVNSATDLLMENVGCAWQELNCFYAAGAFGQYLPIESAITIGLYPDLPRSAIVRLGNSSGEAARQVLLSRSKRLEAEGIAAKVTYFELNANTAFMEKFSGSKFLPHTDLDRYPSVKRRLQTRA
;
A
#
# COMPACT_ATOMS: atom_id res chain seq x y z
N MET A 1 -10.06 -25.87 -3.62
CA MET A 1 -9.17 -26.20 -2.50
C MET A 1 -8.05 -25.17 -2.51
N PRO A 2 -7.82 -24.43 -1.43
CA PRO A 2 -6.69 -23.51 -1.36
C PRO A 2 -5.39 -24.32 -1.51
N ASN A 3 -4.48 -23.80 -2.34
CA ASN A 3 -3.25 -24.47 -2.70
C ASN A 3 -2.30 -24.43 -1.49
N ILE A 4 -1.93 -25.59 -0.93
CA ILE A 4 -1.19 -25.74 0.34
C ILE A 4 0.23 -25.12 0.29
N ASN A 5 0.67 -24.65 -0.88
CA ASN A 5 1.96 -23.98 -1.08
C ASN A 5 1.89 -22.45 -1.17
N GLU A 6 0.73 -21.82 -0.98
CA GLU A 6 0.69 -20.35 -0.89
C GLU A 6 1.20 -19.91 0.48
N LYS A 7 2.37 -19.26 0.49
CA LYS A 7 2.84 -18.53 1.65
C LYS A 7 1.76 -17.50 2.03
N PRO A 8 1.31 -17.44 3.28
CA PRO A 8 0.34 -16.44 3.70
C PRO A 8 1.01 -15.07 3.58
N VAL A 9 0.49 -14.23 2.70
CA VAL A 9 0.99 -12.87 2.48
C VAL A 9 0.06 -11.89 3.18
N ILE A 10 0.64 -11.02 3.99
CA ILE A 10 -0.07 -10.02 4.77
C ILE A 10 -0.54 -8.89 3.84
N LEU A 11 -1.78 -8.41 4.02
CA LEU A 11 -2.36 -7.22 3.37
C LEU A 11 -2.80 -7.38 1.89
N SER A 12 -3.52 -8.46 1.56
CA SER A 12 -4.26 -8.56 0.29
C SER A 12 -5.71 -8.08 0.35
N GLU A 13 -6.25 -7.86 1.56
CA GLU A 13 -7.59 -7.32 1.75
C GLU A 13 -7.59 -5.80 1.55
N GLN A 14 -8.52 -5.33 0.72
CA GLN A 14 -8.70 -3.91 0.42
C GLN A 14 -10.18 -3.53 0.59
N VAL A 15 -10.44 -2.34 1.13
CA VAL A 15 -11.80 -1.79 1.22
C VAL A 15 -12.21 -1.26 -0.16
N GLN A 16 -13.03 -2.01 -0.88
CA GLN A 16 -13.46 -1.62 -2.23
C GLN A 16 -14.53 -0.53 -2.19
N LYS A 17 -14.30 0.58 -2.88
CA LYS A 17 -15.32 1.61 -3.12
C LYS A 17 -16.00 1.41 -4.48
N THR A 18 -17.33 1.50 -4.52
CA THR A 18 -18.06 1.50 -5.79
C THR A 18 -17.79 2.80 -6.55
N LEU A 19 -17.45 2.70 -7.83
CA LEU A 19 -17.26 3.83 -8.73
C LEU A 19 -18.50 3.98 -9.61
N ALA A 20 -19.08 5.18 -9.67
CA ALA A 20 -20.31 5.43 -10.44
C ALA A 20 -20.08 5.50 -11.96
N ASN A 21 -18.94 6.05 -12.39
CA ASN A 21 -18.58 6.21 -13.80
C ASN A 21 -17.18 5.62 -14.04
N LEU A 22 -17.11 4.55 -14.84
CA LEU A 22 -15.85 3.92 -15.21
C LEU A 22 -15.28 4.59 -16.46
N GLU A 23 -14.05 5.08 -16.32
CA GLU A 23 -13.21 5.63 -17.38
C GLU A 23 -11.82 5.00 -17.34
N PRO A 24 -11.74 3.68 -17.65
CA PRO A 24 -10.51 2.93 -17.49
C PRO A 24 -9.40 3.41 -18.43
N LEU A 25 -8.15 3.15 -18.02
CA LEU A 25 -6.93 3.46 -18.78
C LEU A 25 -6.86 2.79 -20.16
N SER A 26 -7.60 1.71 -20.35
CA SER A 26 -7.82 1.10 -21.67
C SER A 26 -9.33 0.97 -21.91
N ARG A 27 -9.76 0.93 -23.18
CA ARG A 27 -11.16 0.70 -23.57
C ARG A 27 -11.23 -0.19 -24.79
N LYS A 28 -12.17 -1.13 -24.81
CA LYS A 28 -12.55 -1.89 -26.02
C LYS A 28 -13.75 -1.26 -26.73
N VAL A 29 -13.66 -1.16 -28.05
CA VAL A 29 -14.69 -0.53 -28.90
C VAL A 29 -15.00 -1.43 -30.08
N PHE A 30 -16.22 -1.95 -30.13
CA PHE A 30 -16.67 -2.73 -31.28
C PHE A 30 -16.91 -1.80 -32.50
N LEU A 31 -16.38 -2.20 -33.64
CA LEU A 31 -16.45 -1.48 -34.91
C LEU A 31 -17.09 -2.38 -35.97
N SER A 32 -18.14 -1.87 -36.60
CA SER A 32 -18.69 -2.40 -37.85
C SER A 32 -18.20 -1.50 -38.97
N LEU A 33 -17.26 -1.98 -39.77
CA LEU A 33 -16.63 -1.24 -40.86
C LEU A 33 -17.26 -1.65 -42.20
N ASP A 34 -17.15 -0.77 -43.21
CA ASP A 34 -17.63 -1.07 -44.56
C ASP A 34 -16.52 -1.71 -45.39
N PRO A 35 -16.75 -2.82 -46.11
CA PRO A 35 -15.78 -3.36 -47.04
C PRO A 35 -15.48 -2.34 -48.16
N PRO A 36 -14.23 -2.28 -48.67
CA PRO A 36 -13.86 -1.39 -49.75
C PRO A 36 -14.66 -1.72 -51.01
N SER A 37 -15.07 -0.66 -51.73
CA SER A 37 -15.86 -0.76 -52.94
C SER A 37 -15.36 0.23 -54.00
N PRO A 38 -15.80 0.13 -55.27
CA PRO A 38 -15.48 1.13 -56.28
C PRO A 38 -15.90 2.57 -55.90
N MET A 39 -16.89 2.72 -55.00
CA MET A 39 -17.39 4.01 -54.52
C MET A 39 -16.75 4.45 -53.19
N ASP A 40 -16.02 3.56 -52.51
CA ASP A 40 -15.30 3.83 -51.27
C ASP A 40 -13.99 3.05 -51.23
N ASN A 41 -12.91 3.72 -51.63
CA ASN A 41 -11.56 3.17 -51.75
C ASN A 41 -10.63 3.63 -50.61
N ARG A 42 -11.19 4.02 -49.46
CA ARG A 42 -10.41 4.41 -48.28
C ARG A 42 -9.54 3.25 -47.80
N ALA A 43 -8.34 3.56 -47.30
CA ALA A 43 -7.44 2.54 -46.75
C ALA A 43 -7.99 2.01 -45.41
N ASP A 44 -7.82 0.70 -45.16
CA ASP A 44 -8.39 0.03 -43.99
C ASP A 44 -7.95 0.68 -42.66
N VAL A 45 -6.68 1.07 -42.54
CA VAL A 45 -6.14 1.77 -41.37
C VAL A 45 -6.81 3.14 -41.17
N ASP A 46 -7.04 3.88 -42.26
CA ASP A 46 -7.68 5.18 -42.20
C ASP A 46 -9.15 5.06 -41.83
N GLN A 47 -9.83 4.01 -42.31
CA GLN A 47 -11.22 3.74 -41.95
C GLN A 47 -11.36 3.42 -40.46
N VAL A 48 -10.48 2.58 -39.90
CA VAL A 48 -10.42 2.29 -38.45
C VAL A 48 -10.17 3.59 -37.67
N ARG A 49 -9.13 4.34 -38.04
CA ARG A 49 -8.74 5.59 -37.36
C ARG A 49 -9.89 6.61 -37.38
N GLN A 50 -10.45 6.92 -38.55
CA GLN A 50 -11.54 7.88 -38.68
C GLN A 50 -12.79 7.47 -37.90
N THR A 51 -13.09 6.17 -37.85
CA THR A 51 -14.25 5.67 -37.09
C THR A 51 -14.06 5.90 -35.60
N LEU A 52 -12.86 5.62 -35.08
CA LEU A 52 -12.52 5.85 -33.67
C LEU A 52 -12.45 7.35 -33.35
N GLU A 53 -11.91 8.18 -34.25
CA GLU A 53 -11.73 9.61 -34.04
C GLU A 53 -13.05 10.37 -33.86
N ARG A 54 -14.14 9.88 -34.47
CA ARG A 54 -15.50 10.45 -34.31
C ARG A 54 -15.97 10.47 -32.86
N THR A 55 -15.56 9.48 -32.06
CA THR A 55 -16.02 9.31 -30.67
C THR A 55 -14.93 9.69 -29.66
N TYR A 56 -13.66 9.38 -29.96
CA TYR A 56 -12.56 9.47 -29.01
C TYR A 56 -11.58 10.63 -29.27
N GLY A 57 -11.82 11.45 -30.30
CA GLY A 57 -10.90 12.52 -30.68
C GLY A 57 -9.63 11.95 -31.32
N SER A 58 -8.46 12.53 -31.07
CA SER A 58 -7.21 12.09 -31.71
C SER A 58 -6.84 10.63 -31.36
N VAL A 59 -6.64 9.79 -32.38
CA VAL A 59 -6.21 8.38 -32.22
C VAL A 59 -4.93 8.10 -32.98
N ASN A 60 -3.86 7.78 -32.26
CA ASN A 60 -2.60 7.32 -32.85
C ASN A 60 -2.67 5.83 -33.17
N VAL A 61 -2.29 5.45 -34.40
CA VAL A 61 -2.15 4.04 -34.82
C VAL A 61 -0.66 3.72 -35.00
N PRO A 62 -0.08 2.82 -34.19
CA PRO A 62 1.32 2.40 -34.34
C PRO A 62 1.57 1.65 -35.64
N LEU A 63 2.76 1.84 -36.22
CA LEU A 63 3.19 1.14 -37.44
C LEU A 63 3.08 -0.39 -37.31
N SER A 64 3.34 -0.93 -36.12
CA SER A 64 3.25 -2.37 -35.84
C SER A 64 1.85 -2.97 -35.99
N LEU A 65 0.79 -2.15 -35.91
CA LEU A 65 -0.59 -2.57 -36.15
C LEU A 65 -1.04 -2.33 -37.58
N MET A 66 -0.49 -1.33 -38.27
CA MET A 66 -0.89 -0.98 -39.63
C MET A 66 -0.81 -2.15 -40.62
N SER A 67 0.18 -3.03 -40.45
CA SER A 67 0.35 -4.22 -41.29
C SER A 67 -0.65 -5.34 -40.97
N LYS A 68 -1.20 -5.38 -39.75
CA LYS A 68 -2.13 -6.42 -39.28
C LYS A 68 -3.60 -6.05 -39.54
N ILE A 69 -3.94 -4.77 -39.50
CA ILE A 69 -5.32 -4.28 -39.65
C ILE A 69 -6.00 -4.81 -40.93
N PRO A 70 -5.39 -4.72 -42.13
CA PRO A 70 -6.03 -5.18 -43.37
C PRO A 70 -6.43 -6.65 -43.37
N SER A 71 -5.55 -7.54 -42.91
CA SER A 71 -5.82 -8.97 -42.89
C SER A 71 -6.88 -9.31 -41.86
N LEU A 72 -6.81 -8.69 -40.67
CA LEU A 72 -7.77 -8.92 -39.60
C LEU A 72 -9.19 -8.46 -39.97
N CYS A 73 -9.34 -7.25 -40.51
CA CYS A 73 -10.63 -6.73 -40.96
C CYS A 73 -11.28 -7.67 -42.00
N ARG A 74 -10.49 -8.17 -42.97
CA ARG A 74 -11.01 -9.09 -44.00
C ARG A 74 -11.39 -10.46 -43.43
N SER A 75 -10.58 -11.03 -42.53
CA SER A 75 -10.90 -12.33 -41.90
C SER A 75 -12.08 -12.26 -40.94
N ALA A 76 -12.36 -11.07 -40.41
CA ALA A 76 -13.40 -10.82 -39.43
C ALA A 76 -14.72 -10.30 -40.05
N ASP A 77 -14.87 -10.35 -41.37
CA ASP A 77 -16.02 -9.78 -42.09
C ASP A 77 -16.31 -8.32 -41.67
N TRP A 78 -15.24 -7.53 -41.51
CA TRP A 78 -15.28 -6.12 -41.13
C TRP A 78 -15.93 -5.83 -39.77
N GLN A 79 -16.07 -6.86 -38.93
CA GLN A 79 -16.52 -6.76 -37.54
C GLN A 79 -15.34 -7.00 -36.61
N VAL A 80 -14.83 -5.92 -36.01
CA VAL A 80 -13.59 -5.96 -35.20
C VAL A 80 -13.76 -5.18 -33.92
N THR A 81 -13.02 -5.53 -32.88
CA THR A 81 -12.96 -4.77 -31.62
C THR A 81 -11.62 -4.09 -31.50
N ALA A 82 -11.62 -2.76 -31.49
CA ALA A 82 -10.43 -1.94 -31.26
C ALA A 82 -10.12 -1.84 -29.77
N ILE A 83 -8.85 -2.02 -29.40
CA ILE A 83 -8.37 -1.81 -28.04
C ILE A 83 -7.62 -0.48 -28.00
N LEU A 84 -8.13 0.48 -27.24
CA LEU A 84 -7.56 1.80 -27.06
C LEU A 84 -6.83 1.90 -25.71
N ALA A 85 -5.72 2.62 -25.67
CA ALA A 85 -5.00 3.03 -24.47
C ALA A 85 -5.00 4.55 -24.32
N ASP A 86 -5.26 5.03 -23.10
CA ASP A 86 -5.16 6.43 -22.71
C ASP A 86 -3.69 6.86 -22.72
N THR A 87 -3.39 8.01 -23.35
CA THR A 87 -2.05 8.64 -23.34
C THR A 87 -2.01 9.91 -22.50
N GLY A 88 -3.10 10.23 -21.78
CA GLY A 88 -3.30 11.45 -20.99
C GLY A 88 -3.93 12.59 -21.78
N GLN A 89 -3.62 12.69 -23.09
CA GLN A 89 -4.13 13.74 -23.99
C GLN A 89 -4.87 13.20 -25.21
N SER A 90 -4.61 11.96 -25.60
CA SER A 90 -5.19 11.32 -26.78
C SER A 90 -5.39 9.83 -26.51
N TRP A 91 -5.80 9.09 -27.55
CA TRP A 91 -5.85 7.64 -27.51
C TRP A 91 -4.80 7.03 -28.43
N LYS A 92 -4.34 5.84 -28.09
CA LYS A 92 -3.49 5.01 -28.93
C LYS A 92 -4.20 3.69 -29.18
N LEU A 93 -4.33 3.29 -30.45
CA LEU A 93 -4.77 1.94 -30.79
C LEU A 93 -3.64 0.98 -30.44
N ILE A 94 -3.88 0.07 -29.51
CA ILE A 94 -2.88 -0.89 -29.04
C ILE A 94 -3.06 -2.28 -29.62
N ASP A 95 -4.29 -2.66 -29.97
CA ASP A 95 -4.57 -3.90 -30.68
C ASP A 95 -5.93 -3.87 -31.40
N LEU A 96 -6.19 -4.89 -32.21
CA LEU A 96 -7.46 -5.12 -32.91
C LEU A 96 -7.81 -6.62 -32.85
N GLU A 97 -9.00 -6.94 -32.37
CA GLU A 97 -9.50 -8.31 -32.21
C GLU A 97 -10.65 -8.62 -33.18
N GLN A 98 -10.82 -9.90 -33.54
CA GLN A 98 -11.91 -10.35 -34.41
C GLN A 98 -13.23 -10.43 -33.63
N GLY A 99 -14.31 -9.92 -34.23
CA GLY A 99 -15.66 -9.95 -33.65
C GLY A 99 -15.85 -8.94 -32.51
N ASP A 100 -16.92 -9.11 -31.74
CA ASP A 100 -17.22 -8.31 -30.55
C ASP A 100 -16.67 -8.97 -29.28
N THR A 101 -15.59 -8.39 -28.76
CA THR A 101 -14.91 -8.82 -27.53
C THR A 101 -15.00 -7.75 -26.43
N THR A 102 -15.92 -6.78 -26.57
CA THR A 102 -16.04 -5.64 -25.65
C THR A 102 -16.35 -6.02 -24.20
N ARG A 103 -16.84 -7.24 -23.97
CA ARG A 103 -17.14 -7.78 -22.63
C ARG A 103 -15.92 -8.37 -21.92
N GLU A 104 -14.81 -8.57 -22.63
CA GLU A 104 -13.61 -9.22 -22.10
C GLU A 104 -12.48 -8.19 -21.98
N GLN A 105 -12.48 -7.45 -20.88
CA GLN A 105 -11.50 -6.39 -20.69
C GLN A 105 -10.86 -6.46 -19.30
N TYR A 106 -9.53 -6.57 -19.28
CA TYR A 106 -8.78 -6.82 -18.06
C TYR A 106 -7.66 -5.81 -17.85
N GLY A 107 -7.40 -5.49 -16.59
CA GLY A 107 -6.31 -4.63 -16.16
C GLY A 107 -5.76 -5.05 -14.80
N LEU A 108 -4.68 -4.42 -14.36
CA LEU A 108 -4.04 -4.72 -13.08
C LEU A 108 -4.01 -3.50 -12.17
N ALA A 109 -4.40 -3.70 -10.92
CA ALA A 109 -4.04 -2.78 -9.83
C ALA A 109 -2.90 -3.43 -9.04
N ILE A 110 -1.83 -2.68 -8.81
CA ILE A 110 -0.58 -3.21 -8.26
C ILE A 110 -0.16 -2.34 -7.08
N ASP A 111 0.20 -2.98 -5.98
CA ASP A 111 0.83 -2.37 -4.81
C ASP A 111 2.25 -2.94 -4.66
N ILE A 112 3.26 -2.07 -4.75
CA ILE A 112 4.67 -2.45 -4.58
C ILE A 112 5.16 -1.90 -3.24
N GLY A 113 4.98 -2.70 -2.20
CA GLY A 113 5.62 -2.47 -0.91
C GLY A 113 7.09 -2.86 -0.92
N THR A 114 7.83 -2.34 0.07
CA THR A 114 9.22 -2.74 0.31
C THR A 114 9.30 -4.24 0.57
N THR A 115 8.41 -4.79 1.38
CA THR A 115 8.42 -6.21 1.77
C THR A 115 7.54 -7.09 0.88
N THR A 116 6.38 -6.59 0.49
CA THR A 116 5.33 -7.37 -0.18
C THR A 116 4.93 -6.69 -1.48
N VAL A 117 4.69 -7.49 -2.52
CA VAL A 117 4.06 -7.03 -3.75
C VAL A 117 2.71 -7.71 -3.90
N VAL A 118 1.66 -6.93 -4.13
CA VAL A 118 0.30 -7.42 -4.34
C VAL A 118 -0.20 -7.00 -5.72
N VAL A 119 -0.79 -7.95 -6.46
CA VAL A 119 -1.37 -7.71 -7.78
C VAL A 119 -2.83 -8.15 -7.76
N TYR A 120 -3.72 -7.28 -8.22
CA TYR A 120 -5.14 -7.51 -8.37
C TYR A 120 -5.50 -7.53 -9.85
N LEU A 121 -6.11 -8.61 -10.32
CA LEU A 121 -6.70 -8.70 -11.65
C LEU A 121 -8.10 -8.10 -11.62
N ILE A 122 -8.32 -7.07 -12.43
CA ILE A 122 -9.54 -6.26 -12.45
C ILE A 122 -10.27 -6.47 -13.78
N ASN A 123 -11.59 -6.70 -13.71
CA ASN A 123 -12.47 -6.58 -14.86
C ASN A 123 -12.72 -5.09 -15.12
N LEU A 124 -12.24 -4.56 -16.25
CA LEU A 124 -12.37 -3.14 -16.59
C LEU A 124 -13.80 -2.76 -17.02
N CYS A 125 -14.67 -3.73 -17.31
CA CYS A 125 -16.06 -3.49 -17.68
C CYS A 125 -16.92 -3.04 -16.49
N ASP A 126 -16.67 -3.59 -15.29
CA ASP A 126 -17.48 -3.36 -14.09
C ASP A 126 -16.65 -2.96 -12.86
N GLY A 127 -15.33 -2.98 -12.95
CA GLY A 127 -14.40 -2.63 -11.89
C GLY A 127 -14.22 -3.70 -10.81
N THR A 128 -14.75 -4.90 -11.01
CA THR A 128 -14.67 -6.00 -10.04
C THR A 128 -13.26 -6.58 -9.95
N VAL A 129 -12.83 -6.90 -8.72
CA VAL A 129 -11.59 -7.63 -8.48
C VAL A 129 -11.86 -9.12 -8.71
N MET A 130 -11.34 -9.66 -9.81
CA MET A 130 -11.56 -11.05 -10.19
C MET A 130 -10.70 -12.01 -9.35
N ARG A 131 -9.43 -11.66 -9.18
CA ARG A 131 -8.41 -12.45 -8.47
C ARG A 131 -7.35 -11.53 -7.89
N HIS A 132 -6.63 -12.01 -6.89
CA HIS A 132 -5.43 -11.35 -6.40
C HIS A 132 -4.35 -12.39 -6.13
N ALA A 133 -3.09 -11.97 -6.21
CA ALA A 133 -1.94 -12.75 -5.83
C ALA A 133 -0.94 -11.81 -5.15
N ALA A 134 -0.20 -12.35 -4.19
CA ALA A 134 0.84 -11.61 -3.51
C ALA A 134 2.05 -12.52 -3.28
N ASP A 135 3.21 -11.90 -3.16
CA ASP A 135 4.47 -12.56 -2.80
C ASP A 135 5.41 -11.54 -2.14
N TYR A 136 6.50 -12.05 -1.59
CA TYR A 136 7.59 -11.21 -1.14
C TYR A 136 8.23 -10.47 -2.31
N ASN A 137 8.58 -9.21 -2.07
CA ASN A 137 9.34 -8.41 -3.01
C ASN A 137 10.72 -9.07 -3.22
N GLY A 138 11.03 -9.47 -4.45
CA GLY A 138 12.29 -10.14 -4.78
C GLY A 138 13.53 -9.33 -4.43
N GLN A 139 13.38 -8.02 -4.28
CA GLN A 139 14.43 -7.09 -3.86
C GLN A 139 14.93 -7.31 -2.42
N ILE A 140 14.17 -8.03 -1.57
CA ILE A 140 14.59 -8.34 -0.19
C ILE A 140 15.95 -9.04 -0.16
N ALA A 141 16.26 -9.87 -1.18
CA ALA A 141 17.52 -10.56 -1.27
C ALA A 141 18.75 -9.62 -1.43
N GLN A 142 18.54 -8.36 -1.81
CA GLN A 142 19.59 -7.35 -1.96
C GLN A 142 19.54 -6.27 -0.87
N GLY A 143 18.45 -6.20 -0.08
CA GLY A 143 18.28 -5.27 1.03
C GLY A 143 16.90 -5.37 1.65
N GLU A 144 16.86 -5.48 2.98
CA GLU A 144 15.60 -5.62 3.73
C GLU A 144 14.80 -4.30 3.75
N ASP A 145 15.48 -3.16 3.67
CA ASP A 145 14.89 -1.82 3.76
C ASP A 145 15.24 -0.92 2.55
N ILE A 146 14.62 0.25 2.50
CA ILE A 146 14.79 1.23 1.41
C ILE A 146 16.24 1.74 1.31
N LEU A 147 16.88 2.06 2.43
CA LEU A 147 18.24 2.63 2.43
C LEU A 147 19.27 1.60 2.02
N SER A 148 19.15 0.35 2.48
CA SER A 148 20.03 -0.73 2.04
C SER A 148 19.89 -0.99 0.54
N ARG A 149 18.67 -0.95 -0.01
CA ARG A 149 18.46 -1.04 -1.47
C ARG A 149 19.04 0.13 -2.24
N ILE A 150 18.89 1.37 -1.76
CA ILE A 150 19.51 2.54 -2.41
C ILE A 150 21.03 2.40 -2.44
N ARG A 151 21.64 1.94 -1.34
CA ARG A 151 23.09 1.68 -1.30
C ARG A 151 23.51 0.60 -2.29
N TYR A 152 22.76 -0.50 -2.34
CA TYR A 152 23.01 -1.59 -3.30
C TYR A 152 22.84 -1.12 -4.75
N ALA A 153 21.85 -0.27 -5.03
CA ALA A 153 21.61 0.28 -6.37
C ALA A 153 22.83 1.06 -6.90
N ALA A 154 23.58 1.71 -6.01
CA ALA A 154 24.79 2.47 -6.34
C ALA A 154 26.01 1.58 -6.66
N GLU A 155 25.96 0.27 -6.37
CA GLU A 155 27.00 -0.67 -6.76
C GLU A 155 26.96 -0.97 -8.27
N PRO A 156 28.08 -1.37 -8.89
CA PRO A 156 28.10 -1.77 -10.30
C PRO A 156 27.05 -2.83 -10.65
N GLY A 157 26.11 -2.45 -11.52
CA GLY A 157 24.98 -3.28 -11.95
C GLY A 157 23.91 -3.52 -10.88
N GLY A 158 24.00 -2.90 -9.71
CA GLY A 158 23.06 -3.07 -8.60
C GLY A 158 21.65 -2.62 -8.95
N LEU A 159 21.51 -1.44 -9.55
CA LEU A 159 20.22 -0.90 -10.01
C LEU A 159 19.50 -1.85 -10.98
N ALA A 160 20.21 -2.36 -11.99
CA ALA A 160 19.64 -3.29 -12.96
C ALA A 160 19.19 -4.62 -12.31
N ARG A 161 19.92 -5.11 -11.30
CA ARG A 161 19.52 -6.31 -10.54
C ARG A 161 18.29 -6.07 -9.69
N LEU A 162 18.18 -4.92 -9.03
CA LEU A 162 17.00 -4.54 -8.24
C LEU A 162 15.76 -4.31 -9.10
N GLN A 163 15.92 -3.67 -10.25
CA GLN A 163 14.85 -3.47 -11.24
C GLN A 163 14.36 -4.82 -11.76
N LYS A 164 15.30 -5.68 -12.17
CA LYS A 164 14.97 -7.04 -12.60
C LYS A 164 14.25 -7.83 -11.52
N ALA A 165 14.67 -7.74 -10.26
CA ALA A 165 14.06 -8.48 -9.16
C ALA A 165 12.58 -8.10 -8.96
N VAL A 166 12.24 -6.81 -8.96
CA VAL A 166 10.83 -6.39 -8.82
C VAL A 166 9.99 -6.75 -10.05
N VAL A 167 10.54 -6.63 -11.26
CA VAL A 167 9.85 -7.03 -12.49
C VAL A 167 9.63 -8.54 -12.54
N ASP A 168 10.63 -9.34 -12.17
CA ASP A 168 10.49 -10.80 -12.11
C ASP A 168 9.42 -11.19 -11.08
N THR A 169 9.35 -10.53 -9.91
CA THR A 169 8.26 -10.70 -8.93
C THR A 169 6.89 -10.38 -9.53
N LEU A 170 6.73 -9.22 -10.18
CA LEU A 170 5.48 -8.81 -10.82
C LEU A 170 5.03 -9.83 -11.87
N ASN A 171 5.93 -10.20 -12.78
CA ASN A 171 5.62 -11.11 -13.88
C ASN A 171 5.26 -12.51 -13.37
N ASN A 172 5.89 -12.99 -12.29
CA ASN A 172 5.50 -14.23 -11.64
C ASN A 172 4.09 -14.16 -11.05
N LEU A 173 3.73 -13.05 -10.40
CA LEU A 173 2.39 -12.83 -9.87
C LEU A 173 1.34 -12.74 -10.98
N ILE A 174 1.64 -12.02 -12.06
CA ILE A 174 0.75 -11.88 -13.22
C ILE A 174 0.47 -13.24 -13.85
N ARG A 175 1.48 -14.08 -14.05
CA ARG A 175 1.29 -15.45 -14.55
C ARG A 175 0.44 -16.32 -13.63
N ARG A 176 0.57 -16.18 -12.30
CA ARG A 176 -0.30 -16.88 -11.33
C ARG A 176 -1.76 -16.43 -11.41
N LEU A 177 -1.99 -15.16 -11.74
CA LEU A 177 -3.32 -14.57 -11.88
C LEU A 177 -4.02 -14.93 -13.19
N CYS A 178 -3.27 -15.35 -14.21
CA CYS A 178 -3.77 -15.75 -15.52
C CYS A 178 -3.95 -17.27 -15.62
N PRO A 179 -5.09 -17.86 -15.18
CA PRO A 179 -5.35 -19.27 -15.44
C PRO A 179 -5.58 -19.49 -16.95
N SER A 180 -5.11 -20.62 -17.47
CA SER A 180 -5.47 -21.06 -18.82
C SER A 180 -6.99 -21.06 -19.00
N PRO A 181 -7.52 -20.53 -20.13
CA PRO A 181 -6.81 -20.12 -21.35
C PRO A 181 -6.44 -18.62 -21.43
N MET A 182 -6.52 -17.84 -20.35
CA MET A 182 -6.21 -16.41 -20.40
C MET A 182 -4.71 -16.18 -20.55
N GLU A 183 -4.31 -15.49 -21.62
CA GLU A 183 -2.94 -15.04 -21.87
C GLU A 183 -2.72 -13.66 -21.25
N THR A 184 -1.47 -13.36 -20.87
CA THR A 184 -1.09 -12.07 -20.28
C THR A 184 -1.33 -10.89 -21.22
N ASP A 185 -1.24 -11.11 -22.54
CA ASP A 185 -1.54 -10.12 -23.58
C ASP A 185 -3.00 -9.66 -23.59
N LYS A 186 -3.92 -10.36 -22.92
CA LYS A 186 -5.32 -9.89 -22.73
C LYS A 186 -5.45 -8.81 -21.65
N ILE A 187 -4.40 -8.58 -20.86
CA ILE A 187 -4.35 -7.51 -19.87
C ILE A 187 -3.85 -6.25 -20.57
N THR A 188 -4.70 -5.22 -20.60
CA THR A 188 -4.56 -4.08 -21.51
C THR A 188 -4.23 -2.76 -20.81
N ALA A 189 -4.17 -2.74 -19.48
CA ALA A 189 -3.74 -1.59 -18.69
C ALA A 189 -3.30 -2.02 -17.28
N ALA A 190 -2.45 -1.21 -16.65
CA ALA A 190 -2.09 -1.37 -15.25
C ALA A 190 -1.98 -0.02 -14.52
N ALA A 191 -2.18 -0.04 -13.21
CA ALA A 191 -1.87 1.07 -12.32
C ALA A 191 -1.09 0.60 -11.09
N ILE A 192 -0.17 1.42 -10.60
CA ILE A 192 0.78 1.08 -9.54
C ILE A 192 0.73 2.12 -8.42
N GLY A 193 0.51 1.65 -7.20
CA GLY A 193 0.77 2.39 -5.95
C GLY A 193 2.04 1.85 -5.29
N ALA A 194 2.94 2.75 -4.87
CA ALA A 194 4.20 2.38 -4.22
C ALA A 194 4.88 3.61 -3.62
N ASN A 195 5.79 3.40 -2.66
CA ASN A 195 6.65 4.49 -2.20
C ASN A 195 7.61 4.96 -3.31
N THR A 196 8.14 6.17 -3.15
CA THR A 196 8.99 6.83 -4.14
C THR A 196 10.21 6.00 -4.55
N THR A 197 10.86 5.32 -3.61
CA THR A 197 12.03 4.49 -3.93
C THR A 197 11.63 3.28 -4.76
N MET A 198 10.53 2.60 -4.42
CA MET A 198 10.06 1.43 -5.17
C MET A 198 9.72 1.80 -6.62
N ILE A 199 9.10 2.97 -6.86
CA ILE A 199 8.91 3.48 -8.22
C ILE A 199 10.26 3.71 -8.93
N HIS A 200 11.23 4.38 -8.31
CA HIS A 200 12.53 4.62 -8.96
C HIS A 200 13.23 3.31 -9.33
N LEU A 201 13.21 2.31 -8.44
CA LEU A 201 13.80 1.01 -8.73
C LEU A 201 13.07 0.26 -9.85
N LEU A 202 11.73 0.31 -9.90
CA LEU A 202 10.94 -0.26 -10.99
C LEU A 202 11.28 0.39 -12.35
N LEU A 203 11.40 1.72 -12.35
CA LEU A 203 11.71 2.52 -13.54
C LEU A 203 13.19 2.42 -13.96
N GLY A 204 14.04 1.77 -13.16
CA GLY A 204 15.49 1.73 -13.41
C GLY A 204 16.16 3.09 -13.31
N LEU A 205 15.64 3.98 -12.46
CA LEU A 205 16.18 5.32 -12.20
C LEU A 205 17.14 5.30 -11.01
N ASP A 206 18.19 6.12 -11.07
CA ASP A 206 19.10 6.29 -9.93
C ASP A 206 18.34 6.88 -8.72
N SER A 207 18.43 6.17 -7.59
CA SER A 207 17.75 6.51 -6.34
C SER A 207 18.68 7.15 -5.30
N ALA A 208 19.96 7.36 -5.62
CA ALA A 208 20.96 7.82 -4.65
C ALA A 208 20.63 9.17 -4.01
N SER A 209 19.98 10.08 -4.74
CA SER A 209 19.60 11.40 -4.25
C SER A 209 18.40 11.39 -3.29
N ILE A 210 17.63 10.30 -3.25
CA ILE A 210 16.46 10.17 -2.35
C ILE A 210 16.90 10.26 -0.89
N CYS A 211 18.01 9.59 -0.54
CA CYS A 211 18.53 9.54 0.83
C CYS A 211 19.69 10.51 1.11
N ARG A 212 19.97 11.46 0.21
CA ARG A 212 21.04 12.44 0.37
C ARG A 212 20.45 13.83 0.36
N ALA A 213 20.73 14.62 1.39
CA ALA A 213 20.31 16.02 1.43
C ALA A 213 20.68 16.74 0.12
N PRO A 214 19.75 17.46 -0.52
CA PRO A 214 18.44 17.91 0.00
C PRO A 214 17.25 16.94 -0.20
N TYR A 215 17.47 15.64 -0.35
CA TYR A 215 16.45 14.58 -0.42
C TYR A 215 15.53 14.72 -1.62
N THR A 216 16.11 14.69 -2.83
CA THR A 216 15.39 14.98 -4.07
C THR A 216 15.22 13.71 -4.91
N PRO A 217 13.99 13.23 -5.15
CA PRO A 217 13.75 12.19 -6.15
C PRO A 217 14.02 12.71 -7.57
N VAL A 218 14.25 11.79 -8.52
CA VAL A 218 14.43 12.12 -9.94
C VAL A 218 13.12 12.61 -10.55
N VAL A 219 12.01 11.96 -10.17
CA VAL A 219 10.67 12.28 -10.66
C VAL A 219 9.64 11.98 -9.58
N ASN A 220 8.64 12.86 -9.47
CA ASN A 220 7.49 12.67 -8.58
C ASN A 220 6.25 12.17 -9.32
N ASN A 221 6.01 12.65 -10.53
CA ASN A 221 4.90 12.18 -11.37
C ASN A 221 5.45 11.62 -12.68
N PRO A 222 5.77 10.31 -12.75
CA PRO A 222 6.26 9.68 -13.97
C PRO A 222 5.16 9.49 -15.03
N GLY A 223 3.88 9.61 -14.66
CA GLY A 223 2.75 9.53 -15.57
C GLY A 223 2.51 8.12 -16.14
N LEU A 224 2.21 8.07 -17.44
CA LEU A 224 1.89 6.86 -18.20
C LEU A 224 3.11 6.34 -18.94
N ILE A 225 3.49 5.09 -18.70
CA ILE A 225 4.63 4.41 -19.34
C ILE A 225 4.12 3.15 -20.02
N SER A 226 4.70 2.74 -21.16
CA SER A 226 4.27 1.49 -21.79
C SER A 226 4.80 0.26 -21.04
N ALA A 227 4.01 -0.81 -20.99
CA ALA A 227 4.39 -2.04 -20.29
C ALA A 227 5.72 -2.63 -20.78
N VAL A 228 6.00 -2.56 -22.09
CA VAL A 228 7.24 -3.05 -22.69
C VAL A 228 8.48 -2.28 -22.22
N GLU A 229 8.37 -0.98 -21.93
CA GLU A 229 9.49 -0.19 -21.40
C GLU A 229 9.86 -0.61 -19.97
N LEU A 230 8.87 -1.07 -19.19
CA LEU A 230 9.08 -1.57 -17.83
C LEU A 230 9.43 -3.06 -17.77
N GLY A 231 9.22 -3.80 -18.86
CA GLY A 231 9.37 -5.25 -18.89
C GLY A 231 8.25 -6.00 -18.15
N ILE A 232 7.08 -5.37 -17.98
CA ILE A 232 5.91 -6.01 -17.37
C ILE A 232 5.20 -6.88 -18.42
N ASP A 233 4.99 -8.15 -18.07
CA ASP A 233 4.41 -9.21 -18.91
C ASP A 233 2.88 -9.07 -18.98
N ILE A 234 2.43 -8.03 -19.68
CA ILE A 234 1.05 -7.78 -20.13
C ILE A 234 1.11 -7.31 -21.59
N HIS A 235 -0.01 -6.89 -22.19
CA HIS A 235 0.01 -6.39 -23.57
C HIS A 235 1.13 -5.34 -23.76
N PRO A 236 2.07 -5.48 -24.72
CA PRO A 236 3.29 -4.68 -24.76
C PRO A 236 3.07 -3.16 -24.84
N LEU A 237 1.98 -2.74 -25.49
CA LEU A 237 1.60 -1.34 -25.63
C LEU A 237 0.62 -0.85 -24.55
N ALA A 238 0.27 -1.68 -23.57
CA ALA A 238 -0.60 -1.30 -22.47
C ALA A 238 0.01 -0.13 -21.68
N PRO A 239 -0.80 0.86 -21.27
CA PRO A 239 -0.37 1.93 -20.40
C PRO A 239 -0.26 1.41 -18.96
N VAL A 240 0.83 1.79 -18.30
CA VAL A 240 1.09 1.59 -16.88
C VAL A 240 1.12 2.96 -16.24
N TYR A 241 0.15 3.25 -15.38
CA TYR A 241 0.09 4.50 -14.61
C TYR A 241 0.71 4.30 -13.23
N CYS A 242 1.67 5.14 -12.85
CA CYS A 242 2.17 5.15 -11.47
C CYS A 242 1.55 6.33 -10.73
N LEU A 243 1.00 6.06 -9.54
CA LEU A 243 0.52 7.11 -8.64
C LEU A 243 1.67 8.10 -8.34
N PRO A 244 1.38 9.42 -8.30
CA PRO A 244 2.41 10.43 -8.06
C PRO A 244 2.91 10.38 -6.61
N SER A 245 4.17 10.75 -6.41
CA SER A 245 4.78 11.00 -5.10
C SER A 245 4.89 12.50 -4.82
N ILE A 246 5.20 12.85 -3.56
CA ILE A 246 5.45 14.25 -3.13
C ILE A 246 6.94 14.48 -2.94
N GLY A 247 7.65 13.51 -2.38
CA GLY A 247 9.07 13.63 -2.08
C GLY A 247 9.73 12.27 -1.83
N SER A 248 10.93 12.27 -1.27
CA SER A 248 11.75 11.06 -1.09
C SER A 248 11.07 9.94 -0.30
N TYR A 249 10.30 10.29 0.73
CA TYR A 249 9.75 9.33 1.71
C TYR A 249 8.21 9.34 1.75
N LEU A 250 7.57 10.04 0.82
CA LEU A 250 6.12 10.06 0.70
C LEU A 250 5.76 9.82 -0.77
N GLY A 251 5.35 8.58 -1.05
CA GLY A 251 5.07 8.10 -2.39
C GLY A 251 3.59 7.99 -2.74
N GLY A 252 3.34 7.32 -3.87
CA GLY A 252 2.01 7.11 -4.42
C GLY A 252 1.14 6.16 -3.59
N ASP A 253 1.74 5.31 -2.78
CA ASP A 253 1.06 4.50 -1.76
C ASP A 253 0.30 5.38 -0.74
N VAL A 254 0.97 6.41 -0.20
CA VAL A 254 0.34 7.35 0.75
C VAL A 254 -0.67 8.27 0.06
N ILE A 255 -0.37 8.76 -1.14
CA ILE A 255 -1.37 9.51 -1.94
C ILE A 255 -2.62 8.65 -2.16
N GLY A 256 -2.42 7.36 -2.45
CA GLY A 256 -3.49 6.40 -2.54
C GLY A 256 -4.29 6.27 -1.24
N GLY A 257 -3.62 6.22 -0.10
CA GLY A 257 -4.25 6.25 1.22
C GLY A 257 -5.16 7.46 1.44
N ILE A 258 -4.71 8.67 1.06
CA ILE A 258 -5.49 9.91 1.15
C ILE A 258 -6.71 9.89 0.20
N LEU A 259 -6.52 9.35 -1.01
CA LEU A 259 -7.59 9.20 -2.01
C LEU A 259 -8.67 8.24 -1.49
N VAL A 260 -8.24 7.09 -0.97
CA VAL A 260 -9.14 6.02 -0.50
C VAL A 260 -9.83 6.41 0.80
N SER A 261 -9.18 7.11 1.72
CA SER A 261 -9.83 7.60 2.94
C SER A 261 -10.93 8.60 2.62
N GLY A 262 -10.70 9.46 1.62
CA GLY A 262 -11.56 10.60 1.32
C GLY A 262 -11.39 11.76 2.31
N MET A 263 -10.36 11.73 3.16
CA MET A 263 -10.11 12.80 4.15
C MET A 263 -9.91 14.18 3.48
N HIS A 264 -9.41 14.18 2.24
CA HIS A 264 -9.16 15.39 1.45
C HIS A 264 -10.43 16.05 0.89
N THR A 265 -11.62 15.49 1.15
CA THR A 265 -12.93 16.04 0.75
C THR A 265 -13.86 16.28 1.94
N GLN A 266 -13.34 16.16 3.17
CA GLN A 266 -14.09 16.36 4.40
C GLN A 266 -13.61 17.63 5.09
N SER A 267 -14.52 18.39 5.71
CA SER A 267 -14.17 19.57 6.51
C SER A 267 -13.45 19.23 7.81
N ASP A 268 -13.79 18.07 8.38
CA ASP A 268 -13.29 17.61 9.67
C ASP A 268 -11.79 17.27 9.61
N VAL A 269 -11.05 17.62 10.66
CA VAL A 269 -9.62 17.31 10.74
C VAL A 269 -9.44 15.82 10.98
N SER A 270 -8.68 15.20 10.09
CA SER A 270 -8.45 13.76 10.08
C SER A 270 -6.96 13.45 10.12
N LEU A 271 -6.62 12.36 10.80
CA LEU A 271 -5.28 11.80 10.86
C LEU A 271 -5.26 10.48 10.09
N PHE A 272 -4.45 10.39 9.06
CA PHE A 272 -4.13 9.15 8.37
C PHE A 272 -2.74 8.69 8.75
N VAL A 273 -2.60 7.43 9.11
CA VAL A 273 -1.31 6.80 9.40
C VAL A 273 -1.21 5.49 8.64
N ASP A 274 -0.21 5.39 7.78
CA ASP A 274 0.28 4.13 7.25
C ASP A 274 1.45 3.67 8.12
N ILE A 275 1.26 2.56 8.82
CA ILE A 275 2.32 1.95 9.61
C ILE A 275 2.73 0.68 8.86
N GLY A 276 3.94 0.73 8.31
CA GLY A 276 4.64 -0.40 7.71
C GLY A 276 6.11 -0.38 8.15
N THR A 277 7.02 -0.65 7.22
CA THR A 277 8.46 -0.51 7.45
C THR A 277 8.83 0.95 7.76
N ASN A 278 8.10 1.88 7.14
CA ASN A 278 8.13 3.30 7.43
C ASN A 278 6.86 3.69 8.20
N GLY A 279 6.91 4.86 8.85
CA GLY A 279 5.71 5.52 9.38
C GLY A 279 5.42 6.75 8.56
N GLU A 280 4.35 6.71 7.78
CA GLU A 280 3.86 7.83 7.00
C GLU A 280 2.59 8.38 7.64
N ILE A 281 2.60 9.68 7.94
CA ILE A 281 1.55 10.36 8.69
C ILE A 281 1.07 11.54 7.89
N VAL A 282 -0.25 11.65 7.73
CA VAL A 282 -0.93 12.74 7.03
C VAL A 282 -1.99 13.31 7.95
N LEU A 283 -2.01 14.62 8.10
CA LEU A 283 -2.99 15.35 8.88
C LEU A 283 -3.67 16.39 7.98
N GLY A 284 -4.99 16.51 8.08
CA GLY A 284 -5.70 17.63 7.46
C GLY A 284 -7.12 17.29 7.03
N ASN A 285 -7.59 18.04 6.05
CA ASN A 285 -8.98 18.09 5.62
C ASN A 285 -9.09 18.59 4.14
N GLU A 286 -10.27 19.06 3.74
CA GLU A 286 -10.54 19.58 2.40
C GLU A 286 -9.84 20.90 2.04
N ASP A 287 -9.35 21.65 3.02
CA ASP A 287 -8.68 22.94 2.80
C ASP A 287 -7.16 22.80 2.77
N TRP A 288 -6.59 21.98 3.66
CA TRP A 288 -5.15 21.80 3.80
C TRP A 288 -4.80 20.34 4.10
N LEU A 289 -3.61 19.93 3.68
CA LEU A 289 -3.04 18.64 4.02
C LEU A 289 -1.56 18.82 4.32
N VAL A 290 -1.11 18.28 5.44
CA VAL A 290 0.30 18.23 5.81
C VAL A 290 0.70 16.80 6.06
N ALA A 291 1.94 16.48 5.75
CA ALA A 291 2.42 15.13 5.92
C ALA A 291 3.88 15.10 6.35
N CYS A 292 4.26 14.02 6.98
CA CYS A 292 5.64 13.69 7.25
C CYS A 292 5.84 12.18 7.19
N ALA A 293 7.07 11.78 6.93
CA ALA A 293 7.46 10.38 6.97
C ALA A 293 8.70 10.25 7.85
N GLY A 294 8.80 9.13 8.56
CA GLY A 294 9.94 8.85 9.41
C GLY A 294 10.13 7.35 9.59
N ALA A 295 11.27 7.00 10.17
CA ALA A 295 11.51 5.63 10.60
C ALA A 295 10.61 5.32 11.80
N ALA A 296 9.47 4.67 11.56
CA ALA A 296 8.70 4.03 12.62
C ALA A 296 9.48 2.86 13.23
N GLY A 297 10.40 2.25 12.48
CA GLY A 297 11.24 1.15 12.92
C GLY A 297 10.50 -0.19 12.89
N PRO A 298 11.19 -1.33 12.68
CA PRO A 298 10.55 -2.60 12.39
C PRO A 298 10.10 -3.32 13.68
N ALA A 299 9.79 -2.60 14.76
CA ALA A 299 9.50 -3.21 16.06
C ALA A 299 8.29 -4.16 16.05
N LEU A 300 7.46 -4.05 15.01
CA LEU A 300 6.31 -4.91 14.76
C LEU A 300 6.51 -5.87 13.57
N GLU A 301 7.64 -5.76 12.86
CA GLU A 301 8.07 -6.70 11.81
C GLU A 301 9.01 -7.78 12.41
N GLY A 302 9.00 -8.98 11.83
CA GLY A 302 9.80 -10.10 12.36
C GLY A 302 11.30 -9.80 12.39
N GLY A 303 12.00 -10.26 13.43
CA GLY A 303 13.47 -10.16 13.56
C GLY A 303 14.00 -9.00 14.43
N VAL A 304 13.17 -8.03 14.81
CA VAL A 304 13.56 -6.95 15.75
C VAL A 304 13.28 -7.31 17.20
N THR A 305 12.25 -8.13 17.43
CA THR A 305 11.90 -8.64 18.75
C THR A 305 12.35 -10.10 18.89
N ALA A 306 12.69 -10.51 20.12
CA ALA A 306 13.36 -11.78 20.41
C ALA A 306 12.61 -13.01 19.84
N PHE A 307 11.28 -12.99 19.92
CA PHE A 307 10.39 -13.99 19.33
C PHE A 307 9.43 -13.38 18.30
N GLY A 308 9.79 -12.22 17.75
CA GLY A 308 9.03 -11.51 16.74
C GLY A 308 8.96 -12.28 15.43
N MET A 309 7.75 -12.49 14.93
CA MET A 309 7.53 -13.04 13.61
C MET A 309 6.38 -12.34 12.90
N ARG A 310 6.28 -12.55 11.59
CA ARG A 310 5.13 -12.10 10.80
C ARG A 310 3.86 -12.85 11.23
N ALA A 311 2.70 -12.31 10.88
CA ALA A 311 1.39 -12.95 11.10
C ALA A 311 1.21 -14.17 10.16
N GLU A 312 2.02 -15.19 10.39
CA GLU A 312 2.02 -16.48 9.70
C GLU A 312 1.55 -17.58 10.67
N PRO A 313 1.12 -18.76 10.19
CA PRO A 313 0.66 -19.85 11.03
C PRO A 313 1.56 -20.13 12.24
N GLY A 314 0.96 -20.15 13.43
CA GLY A 314 1.65 -20.32 14.71
C GLY A 314 2.22 -19.04 15.31
N ALA A 315 2.02 -17.87 14.70
CA ALA A 315 2.28 -16.59 15.36
C ALA A 315 1.18 -16.29 16.37
N VAL A 316 1.55 -15.91 17.59
CA VAL A 316 0.61 -15.41 18.60
C VAL A 316 0.08 -14.06 18.15
N ASP A 317 -1.24 -13.95 17.99
CA ASP A 317 -1.94 -12.79 17.40
C ASP A 317 -2.89 -12.07 18.37
N HIS A 318 -3.30 -12.72 19.46
CA HIS A 318 -4.05 -12.11 20.56
C HIS A 318 -3.50 -12.55 21.91
N VAL A 319 -3.48 -11.64 22.89
CA VAL A 319 -3.05 -11.92 24.27
C VAL A 319 -3.99 -11.23 25.26
N ALA A 320 -4.40 -11.95 26.31
CA ALA A 320 -5.15 -11.43 27.43
C ALA A 320 -4.55 -11.94 28.75
N ILE A 321 -4.48 -11.09 29.79
CA ILE A 321 -3.97 -11.47 31.11
C ILE A 321 -5.10 -11.35 32.13
N ASP A 322 -5.43 -12.46 32.77
CA ASP A 322 -6.40 -12.45 33.88
C ASP A 322 -5.82 -11.66 35.06
N PRO A 323 -6.50 -10.59 35.54
CA PRO A 323 -5.95 -9.71 36.57
C PRO A 323 -5.87 -10.32 37.97
N VAL A 324 -6.61 -11.40 38.22
CA VAL A 324 -6.69 -12.03 39.55
C VAL A 324 -5.66 -13.16 39.66
N THR A 325 -5.61 -14.01 38.64
CA THR A 325 -4.78 -15.21 38.60
C THR A 325 -3.41 -14.96 37.95
N GLY A 326 -3.30 -13.93 37.10
CA GLY A 326 -2.13 -13.69 36.26
C GLY A 326 -2.00 -14.68 35.10
N GLN A 327 -3.02 -15.50 34.83
CA GLN A 327 -2.99 -16.48 33.75
C GLN A 327 -3.05 -15.79 32.39
N VAL A 328 -2.16 -16.20 31.49
CA VAL A 328 -2.12 -15.72 30.10
C VAL A 328 -3.04 -16.57 29.24
N GLN A 329 -3.92 -15.93 28.49
CA GLN A 329 -4.71 -16.52 27.42
C GLN A 329 -4.21 -15.94 26.10
N TYR A 330 -4.09 -16.77 25.06
CA TYR A 330 -3.62 -16.34 23.75
C TYR A 330 -4.25 -17.17 22.63
N THR A 331 -4.26 -16.60 21.43
CA THR A 331 -4.58 -17.32 20.18
C THR A 331 -3.37 -17.32 19.24
N THR A 332 -3.40 -18.18 18.23
CA THR A 332 -2.38 -18.22 17.18
C THR A 332 -3.01 -18.23 15.81
N VAL A 333 -2.32 -17.63 14.84
CA VAL A 333 -2.73 -17.67 13.43
C VAL A 333 -2.86 -19.13 12.98
N ALA A 334 -4.00 -19.43 12.36
CA ALA A 334 -4.38 -20.77 11.88
C ALA A 334 -4.45 -21.87 12.96
N ASP A 335 -4.60 -21.50 14.24
CA ASP A 335 -4.68 -22.41 15.38
C ASP A 335 -3.51 -23.40 15.47
N MET A 336 -2.35 -23.00 14.93
CA MET A 336 -1.14 -23.82 14.91
C MET A 336 -0.33 -23.63 16.20
N PRO A 337 0.50 -24.61 16.60
CA PRO A 337 1.40 -24.48 17.74
C PRO A 337 2.24 -23.19 17.69
N ALA A 338 2.36 -22.50 18.84
CA ALA A 338 2.99 -21.19 18.90
C ALA A 338 4.48 -21.25 18.59
N ARG A 339 4.97 -20.40 17.69
CA ARG A 339 6.38 -20.32 17.29
C ARG A 339 7.03 -18.95 17.53
N GLY A 340 6.19 -17.93 17.75
CA GLY A 340 6.60 -16.56 17.99
C GLY A 340 5.39 -15.67 18.18
N ILE A 341 5.59 -14.36 18.18
CA ILE A 341 4.57 -13.34 18.40
C ILE A 341 4.55 -12.39 17.21
N CYS A 342 3.37 -12.08 16.66
CA CYS A 342 3.23 -11.06 15.62
C CYS A 342 2.88 -9.68 16.21
N GLY A 343 2.85 -8.66 15.35
CA GLY A 343 2.63 -7.28 15.79
C GLY A 343 1.38 -7.06 16.64
N SER A 344 0.24 -7.71 16.30
CA SER A 344 -1.00 -7.62 17.10
C SER A 344 -0.84 -8.27 18.48
N GLY A 345 -0.23 -9.45 18.54
CA GLY A 345 0.04 -10.14 19.80
C GLY A 345 1.01 -9.37 20.71
N LEU A 346 2.00 -8.68 20.13
CA LEU A 346 2.92 -7.82 20.87
C LEU A 346 2.18 -6.59 21.45
N VAL A 347 1.34 -5.94 20.65
CA VAL A 347 0.52 -4.79 21.07
C VAL A 347 -0.45 -5.16 22.19
N ASP A 348 -1.12 -6.30 22.09
CA ASP A 348 -1.97 -6.83 23.16
C ASP A 348 -1.16 -7.12 24.42
N THR A 349 -0.01 -7.80 24.27
CA THR A 349 0.86 -8.10 25.41
C THR A 349 1.26 -6.80 26.13
N LEU A 350 1.72 -5.79 25.40
CA LEU A 350 2.09 -4.49 25.98
C LEU A 350 0.91 -3.82 26.70
N ALA A 351 -0.28 -3.81 26.09
CA ALA A 351 -1.48 -3.24 26.69
C ALA A 351 -1.85 -3.97 27.99
N GLU A 352 -1.83 -5.30 27.98
CA GLU A 352 -2.17 -6.12 29.13
C GLU A 352 -1.12 -6.00 30.25
N LEU A 353 0.18 -6.00 29.92
CA LEU A 353 1.25 -5.77 30.89
C LEU A 353 1.07 -4.41 31.59
N PHE A 354 0.71 -3.37 30.83
CA PHE A 354 0.49 -2.03 31.35
C PHE A 354 -0.74 -1.97 32.26
N LEU A 355 -1.87 -2.49 31.79
CA LEU A 355 -3.12 -2.47 32.55
C LEU A 355 -3.06 -3.33 33.82
N ASN A 356 -2.24 -4.38 33.84
CA ASN A 356 -2.04 -5.25 35.00
C ASN A 356 -0.91 -4.78 35.93
N GLY A 357 -0.31 -3.60 35.67
CA GLY A 357 0.75 -3.02 36.50
C GLY A 357 2.04 -3.86 36.52
N ILE A 358 2.22 -4.72 35.52
CA ILE A 358 3.43 -5.52 35.34
C ILE A 358 4.54 -4.63 34.76
N ILE A 359 4.15 -3.67 33.90
CA ILE A 359 4.98 -2.54 33.49
C ILE A 359 4.34 -1.22 33.95
N ASP A 360 5.16 -0.20 34.19
CA ASP A 360 4.69 1.14 34.53
C ASP A 360 4.45 2.01 33.28
N ARG A 361 4.09 3.28 33.50
CA ARG A 361 3.90 4.28 32.44
C ARG A 361 5.16 4.60 31.65
N THR A 362 6.35 4.28 32.16
CA THR A 362 7.63 4.40 31.43
C THR A 362 7.96 3.13 30.64
N ALA A 363 7.00 2.20 30.56
CA ALA A 363 7.12 0.90 29.93
C ALA A 363 8.23 0.04 30.54
N ARG A 364 8.53 0.21 31.84
CA ARG A 364 9.52 -0.59 32.56
C ARG A 364 8.85 -1.66 33.39
N PHE A 365 9.39 -2.88 33.32
CA PHE A 365 8.99 -3.97 34.20
C PHE A 365 9.15 -3.60 35.68
N GLN A 366 8.15 -4.01 36.46
CA GLN A 366 8.11 -3.81 37.91
C GLN A 366 8.60 -5.06 38.64
N LYS A 367 8.95 -4.88 39.93
CA LYS A 367 9.32 -5.99 40.84
C LYS A 367 10.53 -6.82 40.37
N GLY A 368 11.50 -6.18 39.69
CA GLY A 368 12.76 -6.81 39.27
C GLY A 368 12.62 -7.87 38.16
N ARG A 369 11.57 -7.79 37.35
CA ARG A 369 11.42 -8.61 36.14
C ARG A 369 12.15 -7.95 34.96
N ASP A 370 12.68 -8.75 34.04
CA ASP A 370 13.31 -8.27 32.79
C ASP A 370 12.61 -8.83 31.54
N GLU A 371 11.77 -9.85 31.71
CA GLU A 371 10.97 -10.49 30.66
C GLU A 371 9.65 -11.03 31.19
N PHE A 372 8.72 -11.28 30.27
CA PHE A 372 7.41 -11.88 30.55
C PHE A 372 7.15 -13.06 29.61
N VAL A 373 6.84 -14.22 30.16
CA VAL A 373 6.50 -15.43 29.39
C VAL A 373 5.07 -15.32 28.88
N VAL A 374 4.92 -15.25 27.56
CA VAL A 374 3.61 -15.26 26.88
C VAL A 374 3.16 -16.69 26.62
N VAL A 375 4.07 -17.54 26.12
CA VAL A 375 3.80 -18.97 25.90
C VAL A 375 4.88 -19.80 26.58
N PRO A 376 4.52 -20.69 27.52
CA PRO A 376 5.48 -21.55 28.18
C PRO A 376 5.99 -22.65 27.23
N VAL A 377 7.19 -23.16 27.50
CA VAL A 377 7.91 -24.14 26.67
C VAL A 377 7.09 -25.37 26.33
N GLN A 378 6.20 -25.82 27.23
CA GLN A 378 5.37 -27.00 27.03
C GLN A 378 4.30 -26.81 25.94
N ALA A 379 3.92 -25.55 25.65
CA ALA A 379 2.95 -25.19 24.63
C ALA A 379 3.60 -24.53 23.39
N SER A 380 4.94 -24.41 23.39
CA SER A 380 5.72 -23.77 22.35
C SER A 380 6.30 -24.80 21.37
N ALA A 381 6.22 -24.50 20.07
CA ALA A 381 6.79 -25.33 19.01
C ALA A 381 8.27 -25.04 18.72
N VAL A 382 8.87 -24.03 19.36
CA VAL A 382 10.31 -23.71 19.24
C VAL A 382 11.16 -24.33 20.36
N GLY A 383 10.55 -25.10 21.26
CA GLY A 383 11.25 -25.81 22.34
C GLY A 383 11.84 -24.90 23.42
N LYS A 384 11.34 -23.65 23.51
CA LYS A 384 11.70 -22.64 24.51
C LYS A 384 10.47 -21.81 24.87
N ASP A 385 10.51 -21.13 26.01
CA ASP A 385 9.51 -20.11 26.35
C ASP A 385 9.51 -19.01 25.30
N ILE A 386 8.31 -18.60 24.86
CA ILE A 386 8.12 -17.43 24.00
C ILE A 386 7.87 -16.26 24.95
N VAL A 387 8.80 -15.31 24.96
CA VAL A 387 8.82 -14.19 25.92
C VAL A 387 8.79 -12.83 25.24
N VAL A 388 8.35 -11.82 25.99
CA VAL A 388 8.55 -10.39 25.67
C VAL A 388 9.53 -9.81 26.68
N THR A 389 10.64 -9.28 26.18
CA THR A 389 11.73 -8.71 26.96
C THR A 389 11.63 -7.19 27.08
N GLN A 390 12.37 -6.58 28.01
CA GLN A 390 12.46 -5.13 28.10
C GLN A 390 13.02 -4.48 26.81
N ILE A 391 13.88 -5.18 26.07
CA ILE A 391 14.41 -4.72 24.77
C ILE A 391 13.28 -4.62 23.75
N ASP A 392 12.42 -5.64 23.68
CA ASP A 392 11.26 -5.67 22.78
C ASP A 392 10.32 -4.49 23.07
N ILE A 393 10.04 -4.26 24.37
CA ILE A 393 9.22 -3.14 24.83
C ILE A 393 9.86 -1.81 24.42
N ASN A 394 11.17 -1.63 24.67
CA ASN A 394 11.87 -0.39 24.31
C ASN A 394 11.84 -0.11 22.80
N ASN A 395 12.00 -1.15 21.98
CA ASN A 395 11.92 -1.04 20.52
C ASN A 395 10.53 -0.60 20.08
N PHE A 396 9.48 -1.22 20.64
CA PHE A 396 8.10 -0.80 20.36
C PHE A 396 7.82 0.64 20.82
N MET A 397 8.30 1.02 21.99
CA MET A 397 8.15 2.39 22.50
C MET A 397 8.83 3.43 21.62
N ALA A 398 9.90 3.06 20.90
CA ALA A 398 10.48 3.92 19.87
C ALA A 398 9.50 4.13 18.70
N THR A 399 8.89 3.07 18.17
CA THR A 399 7.88 3.15 17.11
C THR A 399 6.69 4.03 17.51
N LYS A 400 6.08 3.72 18.64
CA LYS A 400 4.96 4.50 19.20
C LYS A 400 5.37 5.95 19.47
N GLY A 401 6.57 6.17 19.98
CA GLY A 401 7.12 7.50 20.27
C GLY A 401 7.31 8.32 19.01
N ALA A 402 7.77 7.71 17.91
CA ALA A 402 7.93 8.37 16.61
C ALA A 402 6.58 8.82 16.05
N VAL A 403 5.57 7.94 16.04
CA VAL A 403 4.23 8.26 15.53
C VAL A 403 3.59 9.42 16.31
N ASN A 404 3.62 9.37 17.64
CA ASN A 404 3.07 10.45 18.47
C ASN A 404 3.81 11.77 18.26
N SER A 405 5.15 11.75 18.20
CA SER A 405 5.94 12.97 18.09
C SER A 405 5.80 13.64 16.74
N ALA A 406 5.71 12.84 15.67
CA ALA A 406 5.40 13.32 14.35
C ALA A 406 3.99 13.92 14.29
N THR A 407 2.99 13.26 14.89
CA THR A 407 1.63 13.78 14.97
C THR A 407 1.56 15.09 15.76
N ASP A 408 2.19 15.15 16.94
CA ASP A 408 2.29 16.36 17.76
C ASP A 408 2.95 17.51 16.99
N LEU A 409 4.02 17.22 16.25
CA LEU A 409 4.71 18.22 15.44
C LEU A 409 3.84 18.75 14.31
N LEU A 410 3.13 17.87 13.59
CA LEU A 410 2.21 18.29 12.53
C LEU A 410 1.07 19.15 13.10
N MET A 411 0.43 18.70 14.18
CA MET A 411 -0.63 19.44 14.87
C MET A 411 -0.16 20.85 15.29
N GLU A 412 1.03 20.95 15.90
CA GLU A 412 1.60 22.24 16.33
C GLU A 412 1.91 23.16 15.14
N ASN A 413 2.50 22.63 14.06
CA ASN A 413 2.87 23.43 12.89
C ASN A 413 1.66 24.05 12.18
N VAL A 414 0.49 23.40 12.25
CA VAL A 414 -0.76 23.92 11.68
C VAL A 414 -1.65 24.62 12.72
N GLY A 415 -1.21 24.67 13.99
CA GLY A 415 -1.97 25.29 15.07
C GLY A 415 -3.26 24.58 15.45
N CYS A 416 -3.37 23.27 15.18
CA CYS A 416 -4.55 22.46 15.48
C CYS A 416 -4.43 21.85 16.88
N ALA A 417 -5.50 21.95 17.68
CA ALA A 417 -5.58 21.27 18.97
C ALA A 417 -5.95 19.80 18.80
N TRP A 418 -5.50 18.94 19.71
CA TRP A 418 -5.79 17.50 19.68
C TRP A 418 -7.29 17.17 19.75
N GLN A 419 -8.07 18.02 20.42
CA GLN A 419 -9.52 17.88 20.55
C GLN A 419 -10.27 18.10 19.23
N GLU A 420 -9.63 18.74 18.25
CA GLU A 420 -10.19 18.96 16.92
C GLU A 420 -10.01 17.74 16.01
N LEU A 421 -9.24 16.73 16.43
CA LEU A 421 -9.11 15.49 15.67
C LEU A 421 -10.41 14.69 15.70
N ASN A 422 -11.09 14.58 14.56
CA ASN A 422 -12.39 13.92 14.46
C ASN A 422 -12.30 12.47 13.99
N CYS A 423 -11.39 12.19 13.05
CA CYS A 423 -11.31 10.88 12.39
C CYS A 423 -9.86 10.38 12.35
N PHE A 424 -9.70 9.08 12.51
CA PHE A 424 -8.42 8.39 12.43
C PHE A 424 -8.51 7.25 11.40
N TYR A 425 -7.69 7.36 10.36
CA TYR A 425 -7.55 6.35 9.31
C TYR A 425 -6.25 5.58 9.52
N ALA A 426 -6.35 4.26 9.63
CA ALA A 426 -5.21 3.37 9.72
C ALA A 426 -5.09 2.52 8.45
N ALA A 427 -3.92 2.52 7.83
CA ALA A 427 -3.60 1.71 6.66
C ALA A 427 -2.37 0.82 6.92
N GLY A 428 -2.08 -0.03 5.94
CA GLY A 428 -0.95 -0.95 6.00
C GLY A 428 -1.23 -2.21 6.82
N ALA A 429 -0.24 -3.11 6.83
CA ALA A 429 -0.29 -4.38 7.57
C ALA A 429 -0.65 -4.17 9.05
N PHE A 430 -0.08 -3.15 9.68
CA PHE A 430 -0.35 -2.85 11.08
C PHE A 430 -1.70 -2.15 11.26
N GLY A 431 -2.09 -1.23 10.38
CA GLY A 431 -3.39 -0.56 10.46
C GLY A 431 -4.58 -1.53 10.42
N GLN A 432 -4.46 -2.64 9.68
CA GLN A 432 -5.56 -3.59 9.51
C GLN A 432 -5.75 -4.52 10.72
N TYR A 433 -4.67 -5.09 11.26
CA TYR A 433 -4.76 -6.21 12.22
C TYR A 433 -4.56 -5.81 13.68
N LEU A 434 -4.12 -4.58 13.98
CA LEU A 434 -3.94 -4.16 15.36
C LEU A 434 -5.27 -4.08 16.14
N PRO A 435 -5.35 -4.66 17.34
CA PRO A 435 -6.53 -4.54 18.20
C PRO A 435 -6.69 -3.08 18.64
N ILE A 436 -7.82 -2.48 18.27
CA ILE A 436 -8.08 -1.04 18.47
C ILE A 436 -7.93 -0.64 19.94
N GLU A 437 -8.52 -1.40 20.86
CA GLU A 437 -8.45 -1.08 22.29
C GLU A 437 -7.01 -1.15 22.84
N SER A 438 -6.21 -2.10 22.39
CA SER A 438 -4.81 -2.25 22.80
C SER A 438 -3.94 -1.14 22.19
N ALA A 439 -4.15 -0.80 20.92
CA ALA A 439 -3.46 0.31 20.25
C ALA A 439 -3.77 1.66 20.93
N ILE A 440 -5.00 1.90 21.37
CA ILE A 440 -5.36 3.09 22.18
C ILE A 440 -4.71 2.99 23.58
N THR A 441 -4.76 1.82 24.22
CA THR A 441 -4.22 1.59 25.57
C THR A 441 -2.74 1.91 25.68
N ILE A 442 -1.96 1.59 24.65
CA ILE A 442 -0.52 1.91 24.60
C ILE A 442 -0.23 3.28 23.96
N GLY A 443 -1.26 3.99 23.53
CA GLY A 443 -1.18 5.31 22.91
C GLY A 443 -0.51 5.32 21.54
N LEU A 444 -0.66 4.24 20.76
CA LEU A 444 -0.30 4.25 19.35
C LEU A 444 -1.41 4.92 18.51
N TYR A 445 -2.68 4.66 18.86
CA TYR A 445 -3.84 5.29 18.22
C TYR A 445 -4.43 6.37 19.13
N PRO A 446 -5.01 7.46 18.57
CA PRO A 446 -5.71 8.45 19.37
C PRO A 446 -6.97 7.85 20.01
N ASP A 447 -7.32 8.33 21.21
CA ASP A 447 -8.53 7.88 21.93
C ASP A 447 -9.78 8.59 21.41
N LEU A 448 -10.29 8.11 20.27
CA LEU A 448 -11.48 8.61 19.61
C LEU A 448 -12.68 7.66 19.82
N PRO A 449 -13.92 8.11 19.51
CA PRO A 449 -15.03 7.20 19.31
C PRO A 449 -14.65 6.10 18.32
N ARG A 450 -14.97 4.83 18.64
CA ARG A 450 -14.51 3.68 17.84
C ARG A 450 -15.06 3.70 16.41
N SER A 451 -16.22 4.33 16.20
CA SER A 451 -16.81 4.58 14.88
C SER A 451 -16.00 5.57 14.01
N ALA A 452 -15.12 6.37 14.62
CA ALA A 452 -14.25 7.32 13.94
C ALA A 452 -12.84 6.75 13.69
N ILE A 453 -12.60 5.48 14.04
CA ILE A 453 -11.37 4.75 13.74
C ILE A 453 -11.65 3.83 12.57
N VAL A 454 -11.13 4.19 11.39
CA VAL A 454 -11.39 3.51 10.13
C VAL A 454 -10.13 2.78 9.68
N ARG A 455 -10.23 1.47 9.52
CA ARG A 455 -9.15 0.63 8.96
C ARG A 455 -9.35 0.48 7.46
N LEU A 456 -8.37 0.89 6.67
CA LEU A 456 -8.46 0.95 5.20
C LEU A 456 -7.93 -0.30 4.50
N GLY A 457 -7.26 -1.20 5.22
CA GLY A 457 -6.57 -2.34 4.62
C GLY A 457 -5.47 -1.91 3.66
N ASN A 458 -5.35 -2.59 2.51
CA ASN A 458 -4.45 -2.20 1.43
C ASN A 458 -4.97 -0.97 0.66
N SER A 459 -4.77 0.22 1.22
CA SER A 459 -5.22 1.47 0.60
C SER A 459 -4.47 1.81 -0.69
N SER A 460 -3.19 1.44 -0.80
CA SER A 460 -2.38 1.59 -2.03
C SER A 460 -2.96 0.78 -3.19
N GLY A 461 -3.29 -0.49 -2.96
CA GLY A 461 -3.93 -1.37 -3.95
C GLY A 461 -5.31 -0.89 -4.38
N GLU A 462 -6.13 -0.41 -3.44
CA GLU A 462 -7.45 0.13 -3.77
C GLU A 462 -7.33 1.44 -4.55
N ALA A 463 -6.36 2.30 -4.22
CA ALA A 463 -6.09 3.50 -4.97
C ALA A 463 -5.65 3.18 -6.40
N ALA A 464 -4.72 2.22 -6.56
CA ALA A 464 -4.31 1.72 -7.86
C ALA A 464 -5.52 1.23 -8.67
N ARG A 465 -6.48 0.53 -8.05
CA ARG A 465 -7.74 0.12 -8.69
C ARG A 465 -8.59 1.33 -9.11
N GLN A 466 -8.74 2.33 -8.25
CA GLN A 466 -9.54 3.52 -8.55
C GLN A 466 -8.94 4.32 -9.72
N VAL A 467 -7.62 4.53 -9.73
CA VAL A 467 -6.95 5.28 -10.80
C VAL A 467 -6.79 4.48 -12.09
N LEU A 468 -6.78 3.14 -12.03
CA LEU A 468 -6.91 2.28 -13.22
C LEU A 468 -8.26 2.49 -13.90
N LEU A 469 -9.32 2.57 -13.10
CA LEU A 469 -10.72 2.55 -13.55
C LEU A 469 -11.31 3.93 -13.83
N SER A 470 -10.70 5.02 -13.36
CA SER A 470 -11.30 6.35 -13.45
C SER A 470 -10.28 7.45 -13.72
N ARG A 471 -10.52 8.22 -14.79
CA ARG A 471 -9.74 9.40 -15.13
C ARG A 471 -9.90 10.51 -14.10
N SER A 472 -11.11 10.71 -13.57
CA SER A 472 -11.32 11.70 -12.50
C SER A 472 -10.50 11.35 -11.26
N LYS A 473 -10.38 10.06 -10.92
CA LYS A 473 -9.54 9.61 -9.79
C LYS A 473 -8.04 9.80 -10.03
N ARG A 474 -7.57 9.66 -11.27
CA ARG A 474 -6.18 10.03 -11.65
C ARG A 474 -5.92 11.52 -11.39
N LEU A 475 -6.80 12.39 -11.89
CA LEU A 475 -6.70 13.84 -11.68
C LEU A 475 -6.84 14.23 -10.19
N GLU A 476 -7.69 13.54 -9.45
CA GLU A 476 -7.86 13.73 -8.00
C GLU A 476 -6.57 13.37 -7.25
N ALA A 477 -5.93 12.24 -7.57
CA ALA A 477 -4.64 11.86 -6.98
C ALA A 477 -3.53 12.88 -7.28
N GLU A 478 -3.46 13.39 -8.50
CA GLU A 478 -2.52 14.46 -8.88
C GLU A 478 -2.81 15.77 -8.13
N GLY A 479 -4.09 16.12 -7.95
CA GLY A 479 -4.52 17.26 -7.16
C GLY A 479 -4.17 17.12 -5.67
N ILE A 480 -4.33 15.92 -5.09
CA ILE A 480 -3.89 15.62 -3.72
C ILE A 480 -2.38 15.83 -3.59
N ALA A 481 -1.60 15.24 -4.51
CA ALA A 481 -0.14 15.37 -4.47
C ALA A 481 0.34 16.83 -4.57
N ALA A 482 -0.36 17.68 -5.33
CA ALA A 482 -0.06 19.10 -5.43
C ALA A 482 -0.46 19.92 -4.17
N LYS A 483 -1.42 19.43 -3.39
CA LYS A 483 -1.97 20.13 -2.21
C LYS A 483 -1.19 19.85 -0.93
N VAL A 484 -0.65 18.64 -0.78
CA VAL A 484 0.01 18.21 0.46
C VAL A 484 1.33 18.96 0.66
N THR A 485 1.51 19.52 1.86
CA THR A 485 2.79 20.10 2.30
C THR A 485 3.58 19.08 3.11
N TYR A 486 4.76 18.71 2.63
CA TYR A 486 5.63 17.73 3.30
C TYR A 486 6.61 18.41 4.27
N PHE A 487 6.64 17.91 5.51
CA PHE A 487 7.57 18.32 6.56
C PHE A 487 8.67 17.28 6.72
N GLU A 488 9.91 17.68 6.42
CA GLU A 488 11.08 16.81 6.58
C GLU A 488 11.47 16.67 8.06
N LEU A 489 11.32 15.46 8.61
CA LEU A 489 11.64 15.18 10.02
C LEU A 489 13.13 15.06 10.29
N ASN A 490 13.93 14.59 9.31
CA ASN A 490 15.36 14.35 9.53
C ASN A 490 16.15 15.62 9.86
N ALA A 491 15.67 16.78 9.39
CA ALA A 491 16.27 18.08 9.65
C ALA A 491 15.59 18.86 10.79
N ASN A 492 14.58 18.28 11.45
CA ASN A 492 13.76 18.98 12.42
C ASN A 492 14.19 18.68 13.86
N THR A 493 14.80 19.66 14.53
CA THR A 493 15.28 19.52 15.92
C THR A 493 14.13 19.33 16.92
N ALA A 494 12.98 19.97 16.69
CA ALA A 494 11.81 19.86 17.56
C ALA A 494 11.22 18.44 17.58
N PHE A 495 11.35 17.70 16.47
CA PHE A 495 10.97 16.28 16.41
C PHE A 495 11.76 15.45 17.43
N MET A 496 13.08 15.63 17.51
CA MET A 496 13.94 14.83 18.40
C MET A 496 13.66 15.10 19.89
N GLU A 497 13.33 16.35 20.24
CA GLU A 497 12.91 16.70 21.60
C GLU A 497 11.60 16.02 21.97
N LYS A 498 10.59 16.09 21.09
CA LYS A 498 9.29 15.42 21.27
C LYS A 498 9.44 13.90 21.32
N PHE A 499 10.26 13.31 20.44
CA PHE A 499 10.52 11.88 20.38
C PHE A 499 10.96 11.29 21.73
N SER A 500 11.83 11.99 22.44
CA SER A 500 12.28 11.56 23.76
C SER A 500 11.15 11.62 24.80
N GLY A 501 10.28 12.62 24.73
CA GLY A 501 9.14 12.81 25.63
C GLY A 501 7.93 11.91 25.34
N SER A 502 7.81 11.35 24.13
CA SER A 502 6.63 10.57 23.71
C SER A 502 6.66 9.09 24.09
N LYS A 503 7.71 8.64 24.81
CA LYS A 503 7.92 7.24 25.23
C LYS A 503 7.24 6.88 26.55
N PHE A 504 5.98 7.28 26.71
CA PHE A 504 5.14 6.95 27.88
C PHE A 504 3.84 6.26 27.46
N LEU A 505 3.28 5.44 28.34
CA LEU A 505 2.02 4.72 28.15
C LEU A 505 0.84 5.38 28.89
N PRO A 506 -0.31 5.58 28.22
CA PRO A 506 -0.43 5.74 26.76
C PRO A 506 0.30 7.01 26.27
N HIS A 507 0.44 8.01 27.14
CA HIS A 507 1.10 9.28 26.85
C HIS A 507 1.50 9.97 28.17
N THR A 508 2.34 11.01 28.12
CA THR A 508 2.69 11.83 29.30
C THR A 508 1.46 12.55 29.85
N ASP A 509 0.68 13.14 28.96
CA ASP A 509 -0.65 13.69 29.21
C ASP A 509 -1.73 12.59 29.12
N LEU A 510 -2.28 12.18 30.27
CA LEU A 510 -3.34 11.15 30.35
C LEU A 510 -4.72 11.66 29.92
N ASP A 511 -4.94 12.97 29.89
CA ASP A 511 -6.26 13.53 29.56
C ASP A 511 -6.56 13.38 28.06
N ARG A 512 -5.54 13.13 27.24
CA ARG A 512 -5.67 12.71 25.84
C ARG A 512 -6.24 11.29 25.67
N TYR A 513 -6.24 10.48 26.74
CA TYR A 513 -6.64 9.07 26.73
C TYR A 513 -7.68 8.77 27.81
N PRO A 514 -8.86 9.41 27.77
CA PRO A 514 -9.88 9.31 28.82
C PRO A 514 -10.43 7.89 29.01
N SER A 515 -10.49 7.06 27.96
CA SER A 515 -10.90 5.66 28.08
C SER A 515 -9.89 4.84 28.88
N VAL A 516 -8.59 5.04 28.61
CA VAL A 516 -7.49 4.36 29.31
C VAL A 516 -7.41 4.83 30.76
N LYS A 517 -7.51 6.14 30.99
CA LYS A 517 -7.53 6.73 32.34
C LYS A 517 -8.62 6.10 33.21
N ARG A 518 -9.83 5.94 32.67
CA ARG A 518 -10.93 5.24 33.37
C ARG A 518 -10.59 3.78 33.68
N ARG A 519 -10.04 3.03 32.73
CA ARG A 519 -9.65 1.62 32.96
C ARG A 519 -8.62 1.47 34.08
N LEU A 520 -7.65 2.38 34.16
CA LEU A 520 -6.64 2.38 35.23
C LEU A 520 -7.27 2.72 36.60
N GLN A 521 -8.25 3.63 36.64
CA GLN A 521 -8.95 4.01 37.87
C GLN A 521 -9.85 2.91 38.43
N THR A 522 -10.54 2.16 37.56
CA THR A 522 -11.44 1.07 38.01
C THR A 522 -10.67 -0.14 38.60
N ARG A 523 -9.35 -0.20 38.41
CA ARG A 523 -8.48 -1.26 38.95
C ARG A 523 -7.72 -0.88 40.22
N ALA A 524 -7.60 0.42 40.52
CA ALA A 524 -7.00 0.93 41.76
C ALA A 524 -8.01 0.85 42.91
#